data_AF-A0A2W6YDI9-F1
#
_entry.id   AF-A0A2W6YDI9-F1
#
_cell.length_a   1.000
_cell.length_b   1.000
_cell.length_c   1.000
_cell.angle_alpha   90.00
_cell.angle_beta   90.00
_cell.angle_gamma   90.00
#
_symmetry.space_group_name_H-M   'P 1'
#
loop_
_entity.id
_entity.type
_entity.pdbx_description
1 polymer ?
#
loop_
_entity_poly.entity_id
_entity_poly.type
_entity_poly.pdbx_seq_one_letter_code
_entity_poly.pdbx_strand_id
1 'polypeptide(L)'
;MGISIKNEEVEALARQLASRHGKGLTEIVHDALREKAAREAAEPTLWEKLAPIHAELAKAGSTGLVADKAFYDEINGEKERL
;
A
#
# COMPACT_ATOMS: atom_id res chain seq x y z
N MET A 1 12.35 29.48 -2.30
CA MET A 1 11.03 29.68 -1.66
C MET A 1 10.83 28.59 -0.61
N GLY A 2 10.11 28.86 0.47
CA GLY A 2 9.96 27.92 1.57
C GLY A 2 8.57 28.00 2.21
N ILE A 3 8.19 26.92 2.88
CA ILE A 3 6.97 26.85 3.69
C ILE A 3 7.28 27.33 5.11
N SER A 4 6.39 28.12 5.71
CA SER A 4 6.48 28.47 7.14
C SER A 4 5.49 27.60 7.90
N ILE A 5 6.01 26.73 8.77
CA ILE A 5 5.20 25.85 9.61
C ILE A 5 5.25 26.43 11.03
N LYS A 6 4.11 26.87 11.57
CA LYS A 6 3.97 27.34 12.95
C LYS A 6 3.41 26.22 13.82
N ASN A 7 4.27 25.27 14.18
CA ASN A 7 3.92 24.15 15.04
C ASN A 7 5.15 23.74 15.87
N GLU A 8 5.02 23.78 17.19
CA GLU A 8 6.12 23.52 18.13
C GLU A 8 6.58 22.06 18.09
N GLU A 9 5.67 21.10 17.93
CA GLU A 9 5.99 19.67 17.84
C GLU A 9 6.81 19.37 16.58
N VAL A 10 6.45 19.97 15.44
CA VAL A 10 7.21 19.81 14.18
C VAL A 10 8.63 20.37 14.33
N GLU A 11 8.78 21.54 14.97
CA GLU A 11 10.10 22.12 15.22
C GLU A 11 10.94 21.23 16.13
N ALA A 12 10.35 20.72 17.23
CA ALA A 12 11.03 19.81 18.14
C ALA A 12 11.51 18.52 17.44
N LEU A 13 10.64 17.91 16.62
CA LEU A 13 10.98 16.73 15.83
C LEU A 13 12.11 17.01 14.82
N ALA A 14 12.03 18.14 14.10
CA ALA A 14 13.06 18.53 13.15
C ALA A 14 14.41 18.74 13.84
N ARG A 15 14.43 19.40 15.01
CA ARG A 15 15.66 19.61 15.81
C ARG A 15 16.24 18.30 16.34
N GLN A 16 15.38 17.39 16.80
CA GLN A 16 15.81 16.08 17.28
C GLN A 16 16.47 15.26 16.16
N LEU A 17 15.84 15.21 14.98
CA LEU A 17 16.39 14.49 13.84
C LEU A 17 17.66 15.17 13.31
N ALA A 18 17.68 16.50 13.22
CA ALA A 18 18.87 17.26 12.82
C ALA A 18 20.07 16.92 13.73
N SER A 19 19.85 16.92 15.05
CA SER A 19 20.90 16.62 16.04
C SER A 19 21.37 15.17 15.94
N ARG A 20 20.46 14.22 15.75
CA ARG A 20 20.79 12.80 15.61
C ARG A 20 21.61 12.51 14.36
N HIS A 21 21.33 13.21 13.26
CA HIS A 21 21.97 12.97 11.96
C HIS A 21 23.12 13.94 11.65
N GLY A 22 23.39 14.91 12.53
CA GLY A 22 24.43 15.93 12.33
C GLY A 22 24.14 16.85 11.13
N LYS A 23 22.87 17.08 10.82
CA LYS A 23 22.41 17.82 9.62
C LYS A 23 21.70 19.11 9.99
N GLY A 24 21.61 20.03 9.03
CA GLY A 24 20.81 21.25 9.18
C GLY A 24 19.30 20.96 9.20
N LEU A 25 18.50 21.86 9.78
CA LEU A 25 17.03 21.72 9.85
C LEU A 25 16.38 21.58 8.47
N THR A 26 16.79 22.38 7.50
CA THR A 26 16.23 22.31 6.15
C THR A 26 16.59 20.98 5.47
N GLU A 27 17.82 20.50 5.65
CA GLU A 27 18.28 19.24 5.06
C GLU A 27 17.55 18.05 5.66
N ILE A 28 17.38 18.01 6.99
CA ILE A 28 16.70 16.88 7.62
C ILE A 28 15.21 16.83 7.29
N VAL A 29 14.55 18.00 7.17
CA VAL A 29 13.15 18.08 6.73
C VAL A 29 13.04 17.64 5.28
N HIS A 30 13.97 18.06 4.42
CA HIS A 30 14.03 17.62 3.03
C HIS A 30 14.15 16.09 2.94
N ASP A 31 15.09 15.49 3.66
CA ASP A 31 15.32 14.04 3.65
C ASP A 31 14.12 13.26 4.18
N ALA A 32 13.54 13.68 5.31
CA ALA A 32 12.36 13.04 5.89
C ALA A 32 11.16 13.04 4.92
N LEU A 33 10.93 14.16 4.23
CA LEU A 33 9.87 14.27 3.23
C LEU A 33 10.15 13.40 2.00
N ARG A 34 11.39 13.41 1.49
CA ARG A 34 11.79 12.56 0.37
C ARG A 34 11.57 11.09 0.68
N GLU A 35 12.02 10.63 1.84
CA GLU A 35 11.84 9.24 2.25
C GLU A 35 10.37 8.86 2.42
N LYS A 36 9.54 9.74 3.00
CA LYS A 36 8.11 9.50 3.15
C LYS A 36 7.43 9.37 1.79
N ALA A 37 7.72 10.29 0.87
CA ALA A 37 7.20 10.24 -0.50
C ALA A 37 7.66 8.98 -1.24
N ALA A 38 8.93 8.58 -1.08
CA ALA A 38 9.45 7.35 -1.67
C ALA A 38 8.77 6.10 -1.10
N ARG A 39 8.53 6.04 0.22
CA ARG A 39 7.80 4.95 0.87
C ARG A 39 6.36 4.84 0.36
N GLU A 40 5.69 5.97 0.16
CA GLU A 40 4.32 5.99 -0.38
C GLU A 40 4.27 5.62 -1.86
N ALA A 41 5.25 6.05 -2.65
CA ALA A 41 5.37 5.67 -4.06
C ALA A 41 5.77 4.20 -4.24
N ALA A 42 6.51 3.64 -3.29
CA ALA A 42 7.02 2.26 -3.33
C ALA A 42 6.07 1.25 -2.68
N GLU A 43 4.96 1.67 -2.07
CA GLU A 43 3.98 0.71 -1.58
C GLU A 43 3.28 0.07 -2.78
N PRO A 44 3.48 -1.25 -3.02
CA PRO A 44 2.87 -1.90 -4.17
C PRO A 44 1.35 -1.78 -4.05
N THR A 45 0.73 -1.38 -5.15
CA THR A 45 -0.71 -1.32 -5.30
C THR A 45 -1.32 -2.69 -4.98
N LEU A 46 -2.61 -2.71 -4.64
CA LEU A 46 -3.34 -3.97 -4.46
C LEU A 46 -3.18 -4.90 -5.67
N TRP A 47 -3.17 -4.33 -6.89
CA TRP A 47 -2.97 -5.09 -8.12
C TRP A 47 -1.58 -5.73 -8.22
N GLU A 48 -0.53 -5.00 -7.84
CA GLU A 48 0.83 -5.55 -7.81
C GLU A 48 0.99 -6.63 -6.73
N LYS A 49 0.31 -6.46 -5.59
CA LYS A 49 0.23 -7.49 -4.53
C LYS A 49 -0.49 -8.75 -5.02
N LEU A 50 -1.52 -8.62 -5.86
CA LEU A 50 -2.32 -9.73 -6.40
C LEU A 50 -1.73 -10.38 -7.67
N ALA A 51 -0.84 -9.69 -8.37
CA ALA A 51 -0.19 -10.18 -9.60
C ALA A 51 0.39 -11.61 -9.50
N PRO A 52 1.12 -12.01 -8.43
CA PRO A 52 1.61 -13.39 -8.32
C PRO A 52 0.49 -14.42 -8.20
N ILE A 53 -0.60 -14.10 -7.48
CA ILE A 53 -1.75 -14.99 -7.35
C ILE A 53 -2.44 -15.18 -8.70
N HIS A 54 -2.64 -14.09 -9.44
CA HIS A 54 -3.20 -14.14 -10.79
C HIS A 54 -2.31 -14.94 -11.74
N ALA A 55 -0.99 -14.82 -11.63
CA ALA A 55 -0.05 -15.58 -12.44
C ALA A 55 -0.12 -17.09 -12.15
N GLU A 56 -0.23 -17.50 -10.89
CA GLU A 56 -0.43 -18.92 -10.53
C GLU A 56 -1.78 -19.45 -11.03
N LEU A 57 -2.87 -18.68 -10.86
CA LEU A 57 -4.19 -19.05 -11.36
C LEU A 57 -4.21 -19.22 -12.89
N ALA A 58 -3.51 -18.33 -13.61
CA ALA A 58 -3.43 -18.41 -15.07
C ALA A 58 -2.76 -19.70 -15.57
N LYS A 59 -1.84 -20.31 -14.79
CA LYS A 59 -1.21 -21.59 -15.14
C LYS A 59 -2.19 -22.77 -15.14
N ALA A 60 -3.27 -22.69 -14.36
CA ALA A 60 -4.29 -23.74 -14.31
C ALA A 60 -5.10 -23.85 -15.62
N GLY A 61 -5.13 -22.79 -16.43
CA GLY A 61 -5.85 -22.73 -17.69
C GLY A 61 -7.37 -22.62 -17.51
N SER A 62 -8.06 -22.16 -18.56
CA SER A 62 -9.53 -22.07 -18.55
C SER A 62 -10.14 -23.47 -18.71
N THR A 63 -10.96 -23.87 -17.76
CA THR A 63 -11.67 -25.17 -17.81
C THR A 63 -12.88 -25.16 -18.74
N GLY A 64 -13.34 -23.97 -19.17
CA GLY A 64 -14.56 -23.80 -19.97
C GLY A 64 -15.86 -23.99 -19.16
N LEU A 65 -15.76 -24.31 -17.86
CA LEU A 65 -16.90 -24.40 -16.96
C LEU A 65 -17.40 -23.00 -16.61
N VAL A 66 -18.71 -22.80 -16.64
CA VAL A 66 -19.35 -21.56 -16.24
C VAL A 66 -19.69 -21.66 -14.76
N ALA A 67 -19.19 -20.72 -13.96
CA ALA A 67 -19.63 -20.56 -12.57
C ALA A 67 -21.02 -19.94 -12.55
N ASP A 68 -22.04 -20.78 -12.75
CA ASP A 68 -23.45 -20.39 -12.76
C ASP A 68 -24.04 -20.33 -11.35
N LYS A 69 -25.34 -20.03 -11.25
CA LYS A 69 -26.03 -19.93 -9.95
C LYS A 69 -25.92 -21.24 -9.16
N ALA A 70 -26.09 -22.39 -9.81
CA ALA A 70 -26.06 -23.69 -9.15
C ALA A 70 -24.68 -23.99 -8.53
N PHE A 71 -23.60 -23.57 -9.20
CA PHE A 71 -22.25 -23.63 -8.64
C PHE A 71 -22.10 -22.79 -7.35
N TYR A 72 -22.60 -21.55 -7.34
CA TYR A 72 -22.52 -20.70 -6.15
C TYR A 72 -23.46 -21.17 -5.02
N ASP A 73 -24.64 -21.67 -5.36
CA ASP A 73 -25.59 -22.26 -4.42
C ASP A 73 -24.96 -23.45 -3.67
N GLU A 74 -24.21 -24.32 -4.38
CA GLU A 74 -23.46 -25.42 -3.76
C GLU A 74 -22.38 -24.93 -2.79
N ILE A 75 -21.57 -23.95 -3.21
CA ILE A 75 -20.49 -23.36 -2.37
C ILE A 75 -21.06 -22.70 -1.12
N ASN A 76 -22.18 -22.00 -1.25
CA ASN A 76 -22.82 -21.28 -0.15
C ASN A 76 -23.68 -22.19 0.74
N GLY A 77 -23.84 -23.47 0.39
CA GLY A 77 -24.69 -24.41 1.12
C GLY A 77 -26.19 -24.17 0.94
N GLU A 78 -26.57 -23.35 -0.03
CA GLU A 78 -27.95 -23.02 -0.39
C GLU A 78 -28.46 -24.01 -1.45
N LYS A 79 -28.58 -25.29 -1.11
CA LYS A 79 -29.31 -26.21 -2.00
C LYS A 79 -30.77 -25.79 -2.03
N GLU A 80 -31.32 -25.49 -3.21
CA GLU A 80 -32.75 -25.27 -3.40
C GLU A 80 -33.51 -26.43 -2.72
N ARG A 81 -34.17 -26.13 -1.60
CA ARG A 81 -35.05 -27.09 -0.92
C ARG A 81 -36.26 -27.28 -1.84
N LEU A 82 -36.28 -28.41 -2.54
CA LEU A 82 -37.46 -28.96 -3.21
C LEU A 82 -38.62 -29.16 -2.22
#